data_AF-F8FCR1-F1
#
_entry.id   AF-F8FCR1-F1
#
_cell.length_a   1.000
_cell.length_b   1.000
_cell.length_c   1.000
_cell.angle_alpha   90.00
_cell.angle_beta   90.00
_cell.angle_gamma   90.00
#
_symmetry.space_group_name_H-M   'P 1'
#
loop_
_entity.id
_entity.type
_entity.pdbx_description
1 polymer ?
#
loop_
_entity_poly.entity_id
_entity_poly.type
_entity_poly.pdbx_seq_one_letter_code
_entity_poly.pdbx_strand_id
1 'polypeptide(L)'
;MKYIICQEVKIVDMNEEILTQTLFNRGEFDAPAISVGSSVLAYQLGLREFDVVLDKREGKHQRYTVVDVEIDLMTTPTSTRVFLEPVTLIVGQHDIGQV
;
A
#
# COMPACT_ATOMS: atom_id res chain seq x y z
N MET A 1 -1.68 0.04 -19.82
CA MET A 1 -0.90 -1.13 -19.37
C MET A 1 -1.43 -1.53 -18.02
N LYS A 2 -1.56 -2.84 -17.75
CA LYS A 2 -2.00 -3.30 -16.43
C LYS A 2 -0.84 -3.26 -15.44
N TYR A 3 -1.04 -2.59 -14.32
CA TYR A 3 -0.09 -2.52 -13.21
C TYR A 3 -0.74 -3.07 -11.96
N ILE A 4 0.04 -3.82 -11.18
CA ILE A 4 -0.28 -4.17 -9.80
C ILE A 4 0.36 -3.09 -8.93
N ILE A 5 -0.45 -2.34 -8.19
CA ILE A 5 0.06 -1.29 -7.31
C ILE A 5 0.28 -1.88 -5.91
N CYS A 6 1.52 -1.83 -5.44
CA CYS A 6 1.92 -2.33 -4.14
C CYS A 6 2.39 -1.19 -3.24
N GLN A 7 2.23 -1.35 -1.93
CA GLN A 7 2.76 -0.42 -0.94
C GLN A 7 3.28 -1.22 0.25
N GLU A 8 4.52 -0.93 0.65
CA GLU A 8 5.07 -1.51 1.87
C GLU A 8 4.43 -0.82 3.10
N VAL A 9 3.96 -1.63 4.03
CA VAL A 9 3.24 -1.16 5.22
C VAL A 9 3.91 -1.73 6.46
N LYS A 10 4.40 -0.83 7.30
CA LYS A 10 4.90 -1.14 8.63
C LYS A 10 3.78 -0.90 9.64
N ILE A 11 3.45 -1.91 10.43
CA ILE A 11 2.48 -1.80 11.52
C ILE A 11 3.26 -1.77 12.82
N VAL A 12 3.06 -0.71 13.61
CA VAL A 12 3.75 -0.49 14.89
C VAL A 12 2.76 -0.34 16.03
N ASP A 13 3.22 -0.54 17.25
CA ASP A 13 2.47 -0.17 18.45
C ASP A 13 2.62 1.33 18.79
N MET A 14 2.05 1.76 19.92
CA MET A 14 2.14 3.15 20.39
C MET A 14 3.54 3.58 20.84
N ASN A 15 4.47 2.64 20.99
CA ASN A 15 5.88 2.87 21.33
C ASN A 15 6.80 2.77 20.10
N GLU A 16 6.24 2.73 18.89
CA GLU A 16 6.96 2.54 17.62
C GLU A 16 7.64 1.17 17.48
N GLU A 17 7.29 0.18 18.30
CA GLU A 17 7.77 -1.19 18.16
C GLU A 17 7.10 -1.85 16.95
N ILE A 18 7.90 -2.46 16.06
CA ILE A 18 7.40 -3.11 14.85
C ILE A 18 6.67 -4.40 15.25
N LEU A 19 5.36 -4.41 15.02
CA LEU A 19 4.54 -5.60 15.20
C LEU A 19 4.58 -6.48 13.96
N THR A 20 4.44 -5.87 12.77
CA THR A 20 4.54 -6.58 11.50
C THR A 20 4.90 -5.63 10.36
N GLN A 21 5.37 -6.20 9.26
CA GLN A 21 5.69 -5.50 8.03
C GLN A 21 5.17 -6.34 6.86
N THR A 22 4.36 -5.74 6.01
CA THR A 22 3.65 -6.47 4.95
C THR A 22 3.62 -5.68 3.65
N LEU A 23 3.56 -6.38 2.52
CA LEU A 23 3.35 -5.77 1.22
C LEU A 23 1.85 -5.75 0.91
N PHE A 24 1.25 -4.57 0.98
CA PHE A 24 -0.16 -4.40 0.68
C PHE A 24 -0.39 -4.25 -0.82
N ASN A 25 -1.21 -5.14 -1.40
CA ASN A 25 -1.67 -5.02 -2.78
C ASN A 25 -2.90 -4.08 -2.84
N ARG A 26 -2.71 -2.89 -3.41
CA ARG A 26 -3.78 -1.90 -3.59
C ARG A 26 -4.75 -2.27 -4.72
N GLY A 27 -4.35 -3.18 -5.59
CA GLY A 27 -5.15 -3.69 -6.70
C GLY A 27 -4.44 -3.56 -8.06
N GLU A 28 -5.17 -3.98 -9.08
CA GLU A 28 -4.76 -3.87 -10.48
C GLU A 28 -5.44 -2.69 -11.16
N PHE A 29 -4.66 -1.91 -11.90
CA PHE A 29 -5.14 -0.71 -12.60
C PHE A 29 -4.61 -0.68 -14.03
N ASP A 30 -5.45 -0.24 -14.96
CA ASP A 30 -5.00 0.12 -16.31
C ASP A 30 -4.66 1.60 -16.34
N ALA A 31 -3.41 1.91 -16.70
CA ALA A 31 -2.89 3.28 -16.73
C ALA A 31 -1.90 3.48 -17.89
N PRO A 32 -1.59 4.74 -18.27
CA PRO A 32 -0.42 5.09 -19.07
C PRO A 32 0.89 4.61 -18.42
N ALA A 33 2.03 4.84 -19.10
CA ALA A 33 3.34 4.53 -18.54
C ALA A 33 3.55 5.21 -17.18
N ILE A 34 3.79 4.41 -16.12
CA ILE A 34 4.13 4.90 -14.78
C ILE A 34 5.65 4.85 -14.63
N SER A 35 6.26 5.93 -14.15
CA SER A 35 7.70 6.03 -13.91
C SER A 35 8.02 6.26 -12.43
N VAL A 36 9.21 5.86 -12.03
CA VAL A 36 9.78 6.23 -10.73
C VAL A 36 9.85 7.76 -10.61
N GLY A 37 9.49 8.28 -9.43
CA GLY A 37 9.39 9.71 -9.15
C GLY A 37 8.07 10.36 -9.59
N SER A 38 7.22 9.65 -10.34
CA SER A 38 5.84 10.09 -10.58
C SER A 38 5.00 9.95 -9.31
N SER A 39 3.81 10.55 -9.32
CA SER A 39 2.87 10.45 -8.20
C SER A 39 1.54 9.85 -8.62
N VAL A 40 0.95 9.05 -7.73
CA VAL A 40 -0.41 8.52 -7.87
C VAL A 40 -1.30 9.08 -6.77
N LEU A 41 -2.59 9.26 -7.06
CA LEU A 41 -3.60 9.59 -6.06
C LEU A 41 -4.35 8.33 -5.69
N ALA A 42 -4.35 7.96 -4.40
CA ALA A 42 -5.02 6.76 -3.94
C ALA A 42 -5.62 6.96 -2.54
N TYR A 43 -6.56 6.08 -2.16
CA TYR A 43 -7.09 6.05 -0.79
C TYR A 43 -5.98 5.80 0.22
N GLN A 44 -6.08 6.43 1.39
CA GLN A 44 -5.20 6.14 2.51
C GLN A 44 -5.36 4.68 2.97
N LEU A 45 -4.33 4.14 3.62
CA LEU A 45 -4.42 2.84 4.28
C LEU A 45 -4.82 3.04 5.74
N GLY A 46 -5.59 2.09 6.26
CA GLY A 46 -5.96 1.99 7.66
C GLY A 46 -5.84 0.55 8.15
N LEU A 47 -6.18 0.33 9.41
CA LEU A 47 -6.21 -0.99 10.03
C LEU A 47 -7.65 -1.40 10.34
N ARG A 48 -7.93 -2.70 10.21
CA ARG A 48 -9.14 -3.34 10.72
C ARG A 48 -8.75 -4.71 11.26
N GLU A 49 -8.82 -4.91 12.57
CA GLU A 49 -8.46 -6.20 13.19
C GLU A 49 -7.02 -6.64 12.80
N PHE A 50 -6.06 -5.72 12.84
CA PHE A 50 -4.67 -5.86 12.33
C PHE A 50 -4.50 -6.05 10.82
N ASP A 51 -5.57 -6.18 10.04
CA ASP A 51 -5.47 -6.21 8.59
C ASP A 51 -5.37 -4.80 8.00
N VAL A 52 -4.44 -4.64 7.06
CA VAL A 52 -4.33 -3.41 6.27
C VAL A 52 -5.49 -3.32 5.30
N VAL A 53 -6.21 -2.20 5.31
CA VAL A 53 -7.37 -1.95 4.46
C VAL A 53 -7.30 -0.57 3.80
N LEU A 54 -8.05 -0.38 2.71
CA LEU A 54 -8.25 0.95 2.11
C LEU A 54 -9.26 1.75 2.96
N ASP A 55 -8.87 2.93 3.43
CA ASP A 55 -9.79 3.89 4.07
C ASP A 55 -10.53 4.68 2.97
N LYS A 56 -11.76 4.23 2.67
CA LYS A 56 -12.63 4.81 1.63
C LYS A 56 -13.53 5.94 2.16
N ARG A 57 -13.31 6.45 3.38
CA ARG A 57 -14.08 7.58 3.90
C ARG A 57 -13.79 8.84 3.07
N GLU A 58 -14.74 9.77 3.02
CA GLU A 58 -14.60 11.00 2.25
C GLU A 58 -13.36 11.79 2.68
N GLY A 59 -12.61 12.31 1.71
CA GLY A 59 -11.36 13.05 1.97
C GLY A 59 -10.15 12.18 2.33
N LYS A 60 -10.29 10.86 2.50
CA LYS A 60 -9.18 9.94 2.81
C LYS A 60 -8.41 9.50 1.56
N HIS A 61 -7.97 10.46 0.77
CA HIS A 61 -7.08 10.25 -0.37
C HIS A 61 -5.76 10.99 -0.14
N GLN A 62 -4.68 10.41 -0.64
CA GLN A 62 -3.34 10.96 -0.51
C GLN A 62 -2.56 10.74 -1.80
N ARG A 63 -1.66 11.67 -2.07
CA ARG A 63 -0.66 11.54 -3.13
C ARG A 63 0.48 10.67 -2.62
N TYR A 64 0.85 9.66 -3.38
CA TYR A 64 1.98 8.78 -3.11
C TYR A 64 3.00 8.86 -4.22
N THR A 65 4.28 8.92 -3.86
CA THR A 65 5.39 8.83 -4.81
C THR A 65 5.62 7.38 -5.22
N VAL A 66 5.80 7.14 -6.52
CA VAL A 66 6.27 5.86 -7.04
C VAL A 66 7.77 5.79 -6.81
N VAL A 67 8.20 4.83 -5.99
CA VAL A 67 9.61 4.66 -5.62
C VAL A 67 10.31 3.58 -6.42
N ASP A 68 9.56 2.61 -6.94
CA ASP A 68 10.11 1.52 -7.75
C ASP A 68 9.08 0.95 -8.74
N VAL A 69 9.57 0.32 -9.80
CA VAL A 69 8.78 -0.42 -10.80
C VAL A 69 9.49 -1.74 -11.12
N GLU A 70 8.85 -2.85 -10.78
CA GLU A 70 9.34 -4.21 -11.05
C GLU A 70 8.60 -4.80 -12.24
N ILE A 71 9.35 -5.36 -13.18
CA ILE A 71 8.81 -6.12 -14.31
C ILE A 71 9.18 -7.59 -14.08
N ASP A 72 8.17 -8.44 -13.88
CA ASP A 72 8.36 -9.88 -13.75
C ASP A 72 8.53 -10.49 -15.15
N LEU A 73 9.76 -10.90 -15.44
CA LEU A 73 10.15 -11.57 -16.69
C LEU A 73 10.02 -13.10 -16.60
N MET A 74 9.70 -13.65 -15.43
CA MET A 74 9.58 -15.09 -15.21
C MET A 74 8.18 -15.60 -15.55
N THR A 75 7.19 -14.71 -15.68
CA THR A 75 5.80 -15.03 -16.01
C THR A 75 5.43 -14.59 -17.43
N THR A 76 4.48 -15.30 -18.05
CA THR A 76 3.92 -14.96 -19.37
C THR A 76 2.38 -14.97 -19.30
N PRO A 77 1.70 -13.83 -19.56
CA PRO A 77 2.26 -12.53 -19.92
C PRO A 77 3.10 -11.93 -18.77
N THR A 78 4.05 -11.05 -19.10
CA THR A 78 4.84 -10.33 -18.10
C THR A 78 3.92 -9.51 -17.21
N SER A 79 4.23 -9.46 -15.91
CA SER A 79 3.51 -8.61 -14.96
C SER A 79 4.36 -7.41 -14.56
N THR A 80 3.72 -6.28 -14.27
CA THR A 80 4.43 -5.08 -13.80
C THR A 80 3.86 -4.64 -12.46
N ARG A 81 4.71 -4.62 -11.44
CA ARG A 81 4.39 -4.10 -10.11
C ARG A 81 4.97 -2.70 -9.96
N VAL A 82 4.19 -1.82 -9.36
CA VAL A 82 4.59 -0.45 -9.06
C VAL A 82 4.56 -0.31 -7.55
N PHE A 83 5.68 0.13 -6.98
CA PHE A 83 5.80 0.30 -5.54
C PHE A 83 5.67 1.77 -5.18
N LEU A 84 4.76 2.05 -4.25
CA LEU A 84 4.59 3.36 -3.65
C LEU A 84 5.51 3.51 -2.44
N GLU A 85 5.80 4.76 -2.08
CA GLU A 85 6.53 5.06 -0.86
C GLU A 85 5.91 4.36 0.37
N PRO A 86 6.74 3.84 1.28
CA PRO A 86 6.26 3.05 2.42
C PRO A 86 5.43 3.89 3.37
N VAL A 87 4.51 3.24 4.09
CA VAL A 87 3.69 3.88 5.12
C VAL A 87 3.79 3.14 6.45
N THR A 88 3.73 3.88 7.55
CA THR A 88 3.64 3.33 8.89
C THR A 88 2.22 3.53 9.43
N LEU A 89 1.60 2.45 9.89
CA LEU A 89 0.31 2.45 10.58
C LEU A 89 0.53 2.11 12.06
N ILE A 90 -0.10 2.87 12.94
CA ILE A 90 -0.02 2.66 14.39
C ILE A 90 -1.28 1.92 14.83
N VAL A 91 -1.12 0.79 15.51
CA VAL A 91 -2.23 0.02 16.10
C VAL A 91 -2.74 0.76 17.33
N GLY A 92 -4.01 1.17 17.31
CA GLY A 92 -4.71 1.65 18.49
C GLY A 92 -5.45 0.55 19.25
N GLN A 93 -5.85 0.81 20.49
CA GLN A 93 -6.65 -0.15 21.30
C GLN A 93 -7.96 -0.59 20.63
N HIS A 94 -8.55 0.25 19.76
CA HIS A 94 -9.77 -0.08 19.03
C HIS A 94 -9.56 -1.05 17.87
N ASP A 95 -8.33 -1.19 17.38
CA ASP A 95 -8.01 -1.99 16.18
C ASP A 95 -7.70 -3.45 16.51
N ILE A 96 -7.62 -3.80 17.81
CA ILE A 96 -7.21 -5.12 18.33
C ILE A 96 -8.40 -6.08 18.48
N GLY A 97 -9.63 -5.61 18.31
CA GLY A 97 -10.82 -6.38 18.65
C GLY A 97 -11.04 -6.39 20.16
N GLN A 98 -12.29 -6.19 20.58
CA GLN A 98 -12.67 -6.20 21.99
C GLN A 98 -12.44 -7.59 22.61
N VAL A 99 -12.00 -7.58 23.87
CA VAL A 99 -11.86 -8.74 24.78
C VAL A 99 -13.13 -9.59 24.81
#